data_AF-A0A1Z9QBL0-F1
#
_entry.id   AF-A0A1Z9QBL0-F1
#
_cell.length_a   1.000
_cell.length_b   1.000
_cell.length_c   1.000
_cell.angle_alpha   90.00
_cell.angle_beta   90.00
_cell.angle_gamma   90.00
#
_symmetry.space_group_name_H-M   'P 1'
#
loop_
_entity.id
_entity.type
_entity.pdbx_description
1 polymer ?
#
loop_
_entity_poly.entity_id
_entity_poly.type
_entity_poly.pdbx_seq_one_letter_code
_entity_poly.pdbx_strand_id
1 'polypeptide(L)'
;MPSNASIFRLITLVAGVIAFEGTSVATDLAASGEVMPLRSVEGATFGNRLDLDGEWLAIGADRDAHVAEAGAVHVYRRDAGEWRHRQVLVAPDAAPGDHFGLPVAIRRDVMLVGAPGDDDLGFWSGSAYVFRLLDGIWRFEAKLRPPVAENSNALFGLTLCFGRSSDEVVVNAYLESVEDDAEGGVWIFHRNAGTWVARQRLGLPGPRVAAYFGRSVAVEGELLAIGASGLVSANGFRHGGVALHRAVGDLWQLDTMLIPVHPEPYQVFGEWIDLAGDALVVGAPFEDAFGVDVGAVHVHHIVDGEPRFDRRIGPGEVEGIQGFGFPCILSDDGARLYAGGYAAEVDGIIEAGSGWILERHDLEWGPAVRLRPDQPEASAFFGIGAAMGADRILISAPRADTNGLDAGEVLEFPLPDCDGNGRLDAAEIIGGELGDQDGDGVPDACEPLRGDFDGDGVVNGVDLGHFNSLWGTDGSLGGDFNGDGIVDGGDLAILLGNWAH
;
A
#
# COMPACT_ATOMS: atom_id res chain seq x y z
N MET A 1 -39.78 43.86 -3.17
CA MET A 1 -38.90 44.36 -2.09
C MET A 1 -39.75 44.63 -0.87
N PRO A 2 -39.38 44.24 0.37
CA PRO A 2 -38.09 43.75 0.89
C PRO A 2 -38.09 42.21 1.11
N SER A 3 -37.03 41.45 0.81
CA SER A 3 -35.78 41.18 1.55
C SER A 3 -35.95 40.47 2.90
N ASN A 4 -35.99 39.13 2.89
CA ASN A 4 -35.71 38.29 4.06
C ASN A 4 -34.32 37.69 3.90
N ALA A 5 -33.38 38.25 4.63
CA ALA A 5 -32.04 37.72 4.84
C ALA A 5 -32.13 36.44 5.68
N SER A 6 -31.66 35.32 5.12
CA SER A 6 -31.32 34.14 5.92
C SER A 6 -29.82 34.17 6.18
N ILE A 7 -29.50 34.12 7.46
CA ILE A 7 -28.20 34.30 8.07
C ILE A 7 -27.32 33.09 7.73
N PHE A 8 -26.35 33.27 6.83
CA PHE A 8 -25.18 32.39 6.75
C PHE A 8 -24.27 32.71 7.94
N ARG A 9 -24.22 31.82 8.93
CA ARG A 9 -23.18 31.87 9.97
C ARG A 9 -21.88 31.34 9.36
N LEU A 10 -21.04 32.26 8.90
CA LEU A 10 -19.65 32.01 8.61
C LEU A 10 -18.93 31.77 9.95
N ILE A 11 -18.71 30.51 10.33
CA ILE A 11 -17.80 30.17 11.42
C ILE A 11 -16.40 30.23 10.81
N THR A 12 -15.76 31.39 10.92
CA THR A 12 -14.31 31.51 10.73
C THR A 12 -13.65 30.89 11.94
N LEU A 13 -13.36 29.58 11.88
CA LEU A 13 -12.48 28.94 12.84
C LEU A 13 -11.05 29.28 12.42
N VAL A 14 -10.42 30.19 13.16
CA VAL A 14 -8.97 30.38 13.11
C VAL A 14 -8.36 29.18 13.86
N ALA A 15 -8.16 28.07 13.15
CA ALA A 15 -7.27 27.01 13.60
C ALA A 15 -5.86 27.44 13.24
N GLY A 16 -5.04 27.73 14.25
CA GLY A 16 -3.62 27.95 14.08
C GLY A 16 -3.01 26.69 13.47
N VAL A 17 -2.45 26.84 12.26
CA VAL A 17 -1.57 25.87 11.64
C VAL A 17 -0.31 25.83 12.50
N ILE A 18 -0.23 24.87 13.42
CA ILE A 18 1.06 24.39 13.90
C ILE A 18 1.46 23.32 12.90
N ALA A 19 2.15 23.74 11.84
CA ALA A 19 2.96 22.83 11.05
C ALA A 19 4.07 22.34 11.99
N PHE A 20 3.97 21.10 12.44
CA PHE A 20 5.14 20.40 12.95
C PHE A 20 5.97 20.02 11.73
N GLU A 21 6.89 20.90 11.36
CA GLU A 21 8.07 20.55 10.56
C GLU A 21 9.01 19.75 11.49
N GLY A 22 8.68 18.48 11.70
CA GLY A 22 9.61 17.53 12.29
C GLY A 22 10.55 17.05 11.19
N THR A 23 11.81 17.46 11.25
CA THR A 23 12.89 16.78 10.52
C THR A 23 13.08 15.40 11.15
N SER A 24 12.38 14.39 10.63
CA SER A 24 12.75 12.99 10.90
C SER A 24 13.95 12.69 10.01
N VAL A 25 15.13 12.54 10.61
CA VAL A 25 16.23 11.85 9.96
C VAL A 25 15.76 10.41 9.82
N ALA A 26 15.32 10.02 8.63
CA ALA A 26 14.98 8.63 8.37
C ALA A 26 16.28 7.84 8.40
N THR A 27 16.47 6.99 9.41
CA THR A 27 17.40 5.87 9.23
C THR A 27 16.67 4.83 8.40
N ASP A 28 17.35 4.32 7.40
CA ASP A 28 16.77 3.36 6.46
C ASP A 28 16.65 1.99 7.11
N LEU A 29 15.46 1.39 7.06
CA LEU A 29 15.33 -0.04 7.29
C LEU A 29 15.65 -0.75 5.97
N ALA A 30 16.78 -1.45 5.96
CA ALA A 30 17.17 -2.39 4.90
C ALA A 30 16.19 -3.57 4.87
N ALA A 31 15.99 -4.15 3.69
CA ALA A 31 15.05 -5.25 3.52
C ALA A 31 15.56 -6.50 4.25
N SER A 32 14.92 -6.90 5.35
CA SER A 32 15.24 -8.15 6.04
C SER A 32 14.34 -9.30 5.55
N GLY A 33 14.68 -9.86 4.39
CA GLY A 33 14.24 -11.22 4.05
C GLY A 33 13.60 -11.43 2.68
N GLU A 34 13.62 -12.72 2.29
CA GLU A 34 13.22 -13.33 1.01
C GLU A 34 12.67 -12.38 -0.05
N VAL A 35 13.52 -12.07 -1.04
CA VAL A 35 13.04 -11.81 -2.39
C VAL A 35 12.03 -12.91 -2.70
N MET A 36 10.84 -12.58 -3.20
CA MET A 36 10.00 -13.57 -3.85
C MET A 36 10.38 -13.61 -5.33
N PRO A 37 11.47 -14.29 -5.73
CA PRO A 37 11.80 -14.39 -7.14
C PRO A 37 10.74 -15.28 -7.76
N LEU A 38 9.86 -14.69 -8.57
CA LEU A 38 9.18 -15.47 -9.58
C LEU A 38 9.76 -15.22 -10.94
N ARG A 39 9.81 -16.33 -11.67
CA ARG A 39 10.02 -16.43 -13.11
C ARG A 39 8.83 -15.81 -13.84
N SER A 40 8.57 -14.53 -13.62
CA SER A 40 7.75 -13.78 -14.56
C SER A 40 8.55 -13.70 -15.88
N VAL A 41 7.82 -13.76 -16.98
CA VAL A 41 8.40 -13.63 -18.32
C VAL A 41 8.86 -12.18 -18.50
N GLU A 42 9.86 -11.94 -19.35
CA GLU A 42 10.34 -10.60 -19.71
C GLU A 42 9.17 -9.62 -19.93
N GLY A 43 9.12 -8.51 -19.18
CA GLY A 43 8.15 -7.44 -19.37
C GLY A 43 6.77 -7.64 -18.72
N ALA A 44 6.57 -8.67 -17.90
CA ALA A 44 5.29 -9.01 -17.27
C ALA A 44 4.76 -8.00 -16.22
N THR A 45 5.58 -7.02 -15.83
CA THR A 45 5.28 -6.03 -14.77
C THR A 45 4.67 -6.63 -13.50
N PHE A 46 5.35 -7.65 -12.99
CA PHE A 46 5.00 -8.33 -11.75
C PHE A 46 5.04 -7.37 -10.56
N GLY A 47 3.98 -7.29 -9.77
CA GLY A 47 3.93 -6.44 -8.57
C GLY A 47 3.34 -5.05 -8.80
N ASN A 48 2.81 -4.71 -9.98
CA ASN A 48 2.09 -3.44 -10.18
C ASN A 48 0.94 -3.22 -9.17
N ARG A 49 0.33 -4.32 -8.70
CA ARG A 49 -0.58 -4.39 -7.55
C ARG A 49 -0.38 -5.70 -6.83
N LEU A 50 -0.58 -5.67 -5.52
CA LEU A 50 -0.64 -6.84 -4.67
C LEU A 50 -1.63 -6.59 -3.54
N ASP A 51 -2.16 -7.67 -2.99
CA ASP A 51 -3.03 -7.62 -1.81
C ASP A 51 -2.81 -8.84 -0.92
N LEU A 52 -3.01 -8.67 0.38
CA LEU A 52 -2.71 -9.65 1.43
C LEU A 52 -3.93 -9.84 2.33
N ASP A 53 -4.31 -11.10 2.56
CA ASP A 53 -5.30 -11.44 3.58
C ASP A 53 -4.83 -12.68 4.36
N GLY A 54 -4.45 -12.46 5.62
CA GLY A 54 -3.82 -13.48 6.45
C GLY A 54 -2.58 -14.08 5.79
N GLU A 55 -2.62 -15.40 5.52
CA GLU A 55 -1.51 -16.13 4.92
C GLU A 55 -1.53 -16.12 3.39
N TRP A 56 -2.49 -15.46 2.74
CA TRP A 56 -2.63 -15.46 1.28
C TRP A 56 -2.19 -14.12 0.68
N LEU A 57 -1.31 -14.20 -0.32
CA LEU A 57 -0.82 -13.07 -1.07
C LEU A 57 -1.18 -13.26 -2.54
N ALA A 58 -1.74 -12.22 -3.14
CA ALA A 58 -2.06 -12.17 -4.56
C ALA A 58 -1.26 -11.06 -5.22
N ILE A 59 -0.54 -11.36 -6.30
CA ILE A 59 0.36 -10.43 -6.99
C ILE A 59 -0.02 -10.36 -8.46
N GLY A 60 -0.31 -9.15 -8.93
CA GLY A 60 -0.66 -8.87 -10.32
C GLY A 60 0.54 -8.84 -11.25
N ALA A 61 0.39 -9.38 -12.45
CA ALA A 61 1.36 -9.31 -13.54
C ALA A 61 0.60 -9.09 -14.85
N ASP A 62 0.21 -7.83 -15.10
CA ASP A 62 -0.78 -7.45 -16.13
C ASP A 62 -0.30 -7.59 -17.57
N ARG A 63 0.98 -7.90 -17.80
CA ARG A 63 1.55 -8.17 -19.12
C ARG A 63 2.20 -9.55 -19.21
N ASP A 64 1.87 -10.42 -18.27
CA ASP A 64 2.38 -11.78 -18.25
C ASP A 64 1.96 -12.56 -19.51
N ALA A 65 2.96 -13.16 -20.17
CA ALA A 65 2.82 -13.88 -21.43
C ALA A 65 2.29 -15.33 -21.29
N HIS A 66 1.93 -15.79 -20.08
CA HIS A 66 1.30 -17.10 -19.86
C HIS A 66 0.16 -17.39 -20.84
N VAL A 67 -0.65 -16.37 -21.17
CA VAL A 67 -1.62 -16.40 -22.27
C VAL A 67 -1.48 -15.12 -23.09
N ALA A 68 -0.55 -15.10 -24.05
CA ALA A 68 -0.45 -14.07 -25.10
C ALA A 68 -0.46 -12.61 -24.58
N GLU A 69 0.23 -12.34 -23.47
CA GLU A 69 0.33 -11.02 -22.82
C GLU A 69 -1.04 -10.48 -22.32
N ALA A 70 -1.98 -11.39 -22.02
CA ALA A 70 -3.26 -11.04 -21.41
C ALA A 70 -3.13 -10.67 -19.92
N GLY A 71 -2.02 -11.03 -19.28
CA GLY A 71 -1.78 -10.84 -17.85
C GLY A 71 -2.20 -12.05 -16.98
N ALA A 72 -1.70 -12.06 -15.74
CA ALA A 72 -1.92 -13.12 -14.76
C ALA A 72 -1.94 -12.57 -13.32
N VAL A 73 -2.43 -13.39 -12.39
CA VAL A 73 -2.25 -13.19 -10.94
C VAL A 73 -1.50 -14.39 -10.37
N HIS A 74 -0.39 -14.13 -9.70
CA HIS A 74 0.39 -15.13 -8.99
C HIS A 74 -0.05 -15.18 -7.53
N VAL A 75 -0.44 -16.36 -7.08
CA VAL A 75 -0.98 -16.58 -5.74
C VAL A 75 0.03 -17.35 -4.91
N TYR A 76 0.36 -16.80 -3.75
CA TYR A 76 1.22 -17.41 -2.77
C TYR A 76 0.45 -17.66 -1.48
N ARG A 77 0.94 -18.64 -0.73
CA ARG A 77 0.53 -18.86 0.63
C ARG A 77 1.76 -18.95 1.50
N ARG A 78 1.71 -18.30 2.65
CA ARG A 78 2.75 -18.41 3.66
C ARG A 78 2.54 -19.69 4.48
N ASP A 79 3.59 -20.48 4.60
CA ASP A 79 3.60 -21.74 5.34
C ASP A 79 4.91 -21.88 6.11
N ALA A 80 4.82 -21.96 7.44
CA ALA A 80 5.97 -22.06 8.34
C ALA A 80 7.01 -20.93 8.14
N GLY A 81 6.52 -19.70 7.91
CA GLY A 81 7.37 -18.51 7.75
C GLY A 81 7.76 -18.19 6.31
N GLU A 82 7.64 -19.15 5.39
CA GLU A 82 8.08 -19.02 3.99
C GLU A 82 6.91 -18.81 3.04
N TRP A 83 7.11 -18.01 1.99
CA TRP A 83 6.13 -17.86 0.92
C TRP A 83 6.23 -18.96 -0.12
N ARG A 84 5.12 -19.67 -0.35
CA ARG A 84 5.05 -20.77 -1.32
C ARG A 84 4.08 -20.43 -2.42
N HIS A 85 4.58 -20.39 -3.65
CA HIS A 85 3.75 -20.22 -4.83
C HIS A 85 2.73 -21.37 -4.94
N ARG A 86 1.45 -21.03 -5.02
CA ARG A 86 0.33 -21.97 -5.03
C ARG A 86 -0.34 -22.09 -6.40
N GLN A 87 -0.53 -20.97 -7.08
CA GLN A 87 -1.33 -20.95 -8.30
C GLN A 87 -1.01 -19.72 -9.17
N VAL A 88 -1.05 -19.91 -10.49
CA VAL A 88 -1.20 -18.80 -11.44
C VAL A 88 -2.65 -18.77 -11.90
N LEU A 89 -3.30 -17.62 -11.76
CA LEU A 89 -4.65 -17.36 -12.25
C LEU A 89 -4.56 -16.58 -13.55
N VAL A 90 -5.36 -17.00 -14.53
CA VAL A 90 -5.57 -16.31 -15.81
C VAL A 90 -7.06 -16.20 -16.07
N ALA A 91 -7.48 -15.19 -16.82
CA ALA A 91 -8.87 -15.08 -17.25
C ALA A 91 -9.27 -16.32 -18.10
N PRO A 92 -10.45 -16.93 -17.90
CA PRO A 92 -10.91 -18.06 -18.70
C PRO A 92 -11.07 -17.74 -20.20
N ASP A 93 -11.28 -16.47 -20.52
CA ASP A 93 -11.43 -15.90 -21.85
C ASP A 93 -10.29 -14.92 -22.18
N ALA A 94 -9.13 -15.09 -21.56
CA ALA A 94 -7.94 -14.26 -21.75
C ALA A 94 -7.61 -13.99 -23.23
N ALA A 95 -7.46 -12.71 -23.56
CA ALA A 95 -7.02 -12.22 -24.86
C ALA A 95 -5.85 -11.22 -24.72
N PRO A 96 -5.00 -11.08 -25.76
CA PRO A 96 -3.87 -10.14 -25.72
C PRO A 96 -4.30 -8.72 -25.40
N GLY A 97 -3.65 -8.08 -24.43
CA GLY A 97 -3.96 -6.71 -24.04
C GLY A 97 -5.12 -6.55 -23.07
N ASP A 98 -5.68 -7.64 -22.53
CA ASP A 98 -6.75 -7.56 -21.52
C ASP A 98 -6.28 -6.93 -20.20
N HIS A 99 -4.98 -7.00 -19.91
CA HIS A 99 -4.36 -6.53 -18.68
C HIS A 99 -4.95 -7.17 -17.41
N PHE A 100 -5.27 -8.46 -17.47
CA PHE A 100 -5.74 -9.25 -16.34
C PHE A 100 -4.69 -9.27 -15.23
N GLY A 101 -5.12 -8.97 -14.00
CA GLY A 101 -4.21 -8.88 -12.86
C GLY A 101 -3.67 -7.47 -12.64
N LEU A 102 -4.15 -6.45 -13.37
CA LEU A 102 -3.72 -5.07 -13.11
C LEU A 102 -4.14 -4.60 -11.70
N PRO A 103 -5.43 -4.61 -11.29
CA PRO A 103 -5.77 -4.61 -9.88
C PRO A 103 -6.15 -6.00 -9.40
N VAL A 104 -5.78 -6.28 -8.15
CA VAL A 104 -6.15 -7.48 -7.41
C VAL A 104 -6.57 -7.08 -6.01
N ALA A 105 -7.61 -7.73 -5.48
CA ALA A 105 -7.99 -7.64 -4.08
C ALA A 105 -8.37 -9.03 -3.56
N ILE A 106 -8.00 -9.34 -2.32
CA ILE A 106 -8.27 -10.61 -1.66
C ILE A 106 -8.95 -10.36 -0.30
N ARG A 107 -10.01 -11.10 -0.02
CA ARG A 107 -10.68 -11.07 1.29
C ARG A 107 -11.29 -12.43 1.58
N ARG A 108 -10.72 -13.12 2.55
CA ARG A 108 -11.07 -14.46 3.00
C ARG A 108 -10.99 -15.48 1.87
N ASP A 109 -12.13 -15.98 1.43
CA ASP A 109 -12.26 -16.98 0.38
C ASP A 109 -12.58 -16.38 -0.99
N VAL A 110 -12.55 -15.05 -1.15
CA VAL A 110 -12.88 -14.36 -2.40
C VAL A 110 -11.70 -13.52 -2.86
N MET A 111 -11.43 -13.55 -4.17
CA MET A 111 -10.44 -12.70 -4.84
C MET A 111 -11.11 -12.00 -6.02
N LEU A 112 -10.81 -10.72 -6.17
CA LEU A 112 -11.24 -9.87 -7.27
C LEU A 112 -10.05 -9.52 -8.13
N VAL A 113 -10.22 -9.61 -9.44
CA VAL A 113 -9.15 -9.30 -10.40
C VAL A 113 -9.71 -8.45 -11.54
N GLY A 114 -9.07 -7.34 -11.86
CA GLY A 114 -9.43 -6.50 -12.99
C GLY A 114 -8.72 -6.91 -14.28
N ALA A 115 -9.38 -6.65 -15.42
CA ALA A 115 -8.81 -6.70 -16.76
C ALA A 115 -9.34 -5.49 -17.56
N PRO A 116 -8.81 -4.28 -17.30
CA PRO A 116 -9.36 -3.05 -17.88
C PRO A 116 -9.18 -2.93 -19.39
N GLY A 117 -8.28 -3.71 -19.99
CA GLY A 117 -8.06 -3.73 -21.44
C GLY A 117 -9.02 -4.64 -22.21
N ASP A 118 -9.78 -5.49 -21.51
CA ASP A 118 -10.73 -6.43 -22.10
C ASP A 118 -11.71 -5.74 -23.05
N ASP A 119 -11.77 -6.22 -24.28
CA ASP A 119 -12.53 -5.62 -25.37
C ASP A 119 -13.81 -6.37 -25.77
N ASP A 120 -14.29 -7.31 -24.94
CA ASP A 120 -15.48 -8.12 -25.20
C ASP A 120 -16.77 -7.30 -25.41
N LEU A 121 -16.88 -6.12 -24.79
CA LEU A 121 -17.99 -5.18 -24.99
C LEU A 121 -17.58 -3.94 -25.82
N GLY A 122 -16.47 -4.05 -26.55
CA GLY A 122 -15.88 -3.01 -27.38
C GLY A 122 -14.52 -2.56 -26.85
N PHE A 123 -13.79 -1.81 -27.67
CA PHE A 123 -12.42 -1.37 -27.39
C PHE A 123 -12.24 -0.89 -25.94
N TRP A 124 -11.41 -1.60 -25.16
CA TRP A 124 -11.03 -1.21 -23.80
C TRP A 124 -12.26 -1.00 -22.89
N SER A 125 -13.30 -1.83 -23.08
CA SER A 125 -14.51 -1.81 -22.26
C SER A 125 -14.24 -2.22 -20.81
N GLY A 126 -13.27 -3.12 -20.62
CA GLY A 126 -12.83 -3.67 -19.35
C GLY A 126 -13.78 -4.69 -18.75
N SER A 127 -13.23 -5.54 -17.88
CA SER A 127 -13.96 -6.52 -17.08
C SER A 127 -13.35 -6.64 -15.68
N ALA A 128 -14.10 -7.21 -14.75
CA ALA A 128 -13.56 -7.74 -13.49
C ALA A 128 -13.95 -9.21 -13.32
N TYR A 129 -13.18 -9.95 -12.55
CA TYR A 129 -13.33 -11.38 -12.37
C TYR A 129 -13.35 -11.70 -10.87
N VAL A 130 -14.21 -12.63 -10.51
CA VAL A 130 -14.32 -13.15 -9.14
C VAL A 130 -13.80 -14.57 -9.13
N PHE A 131 -12.87 -14.85 -8.22
CA PHE A 131 -12.38 -16.17 -7.89
C PHE A 131 -12.76 -16.52 -6.46
N ARG A 132 -13.01 -17.81 -6.21
CA ARG A 132 -13.33 -18.33 -4.88
C ARG A 132 -12.39 -19.45 -4.47
N LEU A 133 -11.95 -19.42 -3.22
CA LEU A 133 -11.12 -20.45 -2.63
C LEU A 133 -11.99 -21.66 -2.24
N LEU A 134 -11.78 -22.78 -2.92
CA LEU A 134 -12.50 -24.04 -2.68
C LEU A 134 -11.48 -25.17 -2.54
N ASP A 135 -11.48 -25.81 -1.36
CA ASP A 135 -10.55 -26.90 -1.02
C ASP A 135 -9.07 -26.50 -1.21
N GLY A 136 -8.73 -25.25 -0.85
CA GLY A 136 -7.37 -24.71 -0.97
C GLY A 136 -6.96 -24.30 -2.38
N ILE A 137 -7.89 -24.26 -3.34
CA ILE A 137 -7.64 -23.90 -4.74
C ILE A 137 -8.54 -22.73 -5.14
N TRP A 138 -7.97 -21.69 -5.74
CA TRP A 138 -8.73 -20.57 -6.29
C TRP A 138 -9.37 -20.97 -7.62
N ARG A 139 -10.69 -20.82 -7.72
CA ARG A 139 -11.47 -21.19 -8.91
C ARG A 139 -12.26 -20.00 -9.41
N PHE A 140 -12.29 -19.82 -10.73
CA PHE A 140 -13.13 -18.81 -11.36
C PHE A 140 -14.60 -19.02 -10.97
N GLU A 141 -15.24 -17.96 -10.51
CA GLU A 141 -16.65 -17.94 -10.12
C GLU A 141 -17.48 -17.14 -11.13
N ALA A 142 -17.08 -15.90 -11.45
CA ALA A 142 -17.87 -15.02 -12.29
C ALA A 142 -17.02 -13.96 -13.00
N LYS A 143 -17.51 -13.49 -14.15
CA LYS A 143 -17.04 -12.29 -14.85
C LYS A 143 -18.06 -11.17 -14.65
N LEU A 144 -17.61 -10.03 -14.15
CA LEU A 144 -18.39 -8.82 -13.89
C LEU A 144 -18.15 -7.82 -15.02
N ARG A 145 -19.23 -7.22 -15.49
CA ARG A 145 -19.22 -6.19 -16.53
C ARG A 145 -20.31 -5.15 -16.23
N PRO A 146 -20.16 -3.89 -16.68
CA PRO A 146 -21.19 -2.89 -16.51
C PRO A 146 -22.48 -3.33 -17.25
N PRO A 147 -23.68 -3.16 -16.66
CA PRO A 147 -24.96 -3.57 -17.26
C PRO A 147 -25.34 -2.86 -18.56
N VAL A 148 -24.69 -1.74 -18.87
CA VAL A 148 -25.01 -0.92 -20.05
C VAL A 148 -23.75 -0.71 -20.87
N ALA A 149 -23.78 -1.15 -22.12
CA ALA A 149 -22.70 -1.01 -23.10
C ALA A 149 -22.68 0.38 -23.76
N GLU A 150 -22.91 1.45 -22.99
CA GLU A 150 -23.01 2.79 -23.61
C GLU A 150 -21.65 3.35 -24.04
N ASN A 151 -20.53 2.81 -23.56
CA ASN A 151 -19.21 3.21 -24.06
C ASN A 151 -18.20 2.05 -24.14
N SER A 152 -17.76 1.78 -25.36
CA SER A 152 -16.56 1.01 -25.67
C SER A 152 -15.31 1.86 -25.38
N ASN A 153 -14.98 2.09 -24.11
CA ASN A 153 -13.65 2.53 -23.61
C ASN A 153 -13.66 2.77 -22.08
N ALA A 154 -14.57 2.13 -21.33
CA ALA A 154 -14.81 2.52 -19.94
C ALA A 154 -13.67 2.15 -18.98
N LEU A 155 -12.73 1.27 -19.41
CA LEU A 155 -11.67 0.71 -18.55
C LEU A 155 -12.25 0.12 -17.26
N PHE A 156 -13.35 -0.61 -17.40
CA PHE A 156 -14.01 -1.22 -16.27
C PHE A 156 -13.07 -2.21 -15.57
N GLY A 157 -12.99 -2.14 -14.24
CA GLY A 157 -12.06 -2.96 -13.47
C GLY A 157 -10.63 -2.41 -13.44
N LEU A 158 -10.40 -1.12 -13.69
CA LEU A 158 -9.09 -0.48 -13.48
C LEU A 158 -8.73 -0.34 -11.99
N THR A 159 -9.75 -0.16 -11.14
CA THR A 159 -9.63 -0.28 -9.68
C THR A 159 -10.88 -0.99 -9.12
N LEU A 160 -10.71 -1.64 -7.99
CA LEU A 160 -11.76 -2.42 -7.34
C LEU A 160 -11.45 -2.55 -5.85
N CYS A 161 -12.49 -2.78 -5.05
CA CYS A 161 -12.36 -3.18 -3.66
C CYS A 161 -13.59 -3.99 -3.22
N PHE A 162 -13.49 -4.65 -2.07
CA PHE A 162 -14.66 -5.23 -1.42
C PHE A 162 -15.50 -4.13 -0.77
N GLY A 163 -16.82 -4.31 -0.79
CA GLY A 163 -17.75 -3.49 -0.02
C GLY A 163 -17.83 -3.93 1.44
N ARG A 164 -19.02 -3.78 2.03
CA ARG A 164 -19.31 -4.15 3.44
C ARG A 164 -19.12 -5.63 3.78
N SER A 165 -19.04 -6.49 2.77
CA SER A 165 -18.89 -7.94 2.94
C SER A 165 -18.21 -8.55 1.71
N SER A 166 -17.85 -9.83 1.78
CA SER A 166 -17.33 -10.59 0.63
C SER A 166 -18.38 -10.85 -0.47
N ASP A 167 -19.64 -10.49 -0.24
CA ASP A 167 -20.76 -10.59 -1.20
C ASP A 167 -21.17 -9.21 -1.77
N GLU A 168 -20.43 -8.15 -1.48
CA GLU A 168 -20.59 -6.80 -2.05
C GLU A 168 -19.24 -6.35 -2.58
N VAL A 169 -19.15 -5.88 -3.83
CA VAL A 169 -17.90 -5.42 -4.42
C VAL A 169 -18.10 -4.14 -5.19
N VAL A 170 -17.07 -3.31 -5.20
CA VAL A 170 -17.04 -1.98 -5.81
C VAL A 170 -16.06 -2.06 -6.97
N VAL A 171 -16.51 -1.74 -8.17
CA VAL A 171 -15.68 -1.80 -9.38
C VAL A 171 -15.81 -0.51 -10.15
N ASN A 172 -14.68 0.10 -10.48
CA ASN A 172 -14.62 1.33 -11.25
C ASN A 172 -14.90 1.12 -12.74
N ALA A 173 -15.43 2.16 -13.39
CA ALA A 173 -15.50 2.37 -14.83
C ALA A 173 -14.87 3.73 -15.16
N TYR A 174 -13.53 3.78 -15.20
CA TYR A 174 -12.70 4.99 -15.17
C TYR A 174 -13.04 6.06 -16.22
N LEU A 175 -13.36 5.65 -17.44
CA LEU A 175 -13.70 6.56 -18.54
C LEU A 175 -15.15 6.40 -19.00
N GLU A 176 -16.01 5.83 -18.17
CA GLU A 176 -17.44 5.79 -18.46
C GLU A 176 -17.95 7.23 -18.67
N SER A 177 -18.46 7.52 -19.87
CA SER A 177 -19.11 8.79 -20.15
C SER A 177 -20.62 8.65 -19.99
N VAL A 178 -21.21 9.56 -19.24
CA VAL A 178 -22.64 9.80 -19.27
C VAL A 178 -22.79 11.15 -19.94
N GLU A 179 -23.63 11.23 -20.98
CA GLU A 179 -23.86 12.48 -21.72
C GLU A 179 -22.57 13.13 -22.28
N ASP A 180 -21.62 12.31 -22.76
CA ASP A 180 -20.33 12.72 -23.38
C ASP A 180 -19.28 13.35 -22.44
N ASP A 181 -19.46 13.33 -21.11
CA ASP A 181 -18.58 14.05 -20.17
C ASP A 181 -17.37 13.24 -19.63
N ALA A 182 -17.24 11.95 -19.99
CA ALA A 182 -16.15 11.04 -19.57
C ALA A 182 -15.73 11.21 -18.09
N GLU A 183 -16.73 11.39 -17.22
CA GLU A 183 -16.53 11.72 -15.81
C GLU A 183 -15.95 10.54 -15.02
N GLY A 184 -16.19 9.32 -15.48
CA GLY A 184 -15.96 8.09 -14.75
C GLY A 184 -17.19 7.65 -13.96
N GLY A 185 -17.15 6.42 -13.46
CA GLY A 185 -18.23 5.80 -12.71
C GLY A 185 -17.72 4.73 -11.77
N VAL A 186 -18.56 4.38 -10.80
CA VAL A 186 -18.33 3.22 -9.92
C VAL A 186 -19.59 2.38 -9.87
N TRP A 187 -19.43 1.07 -9.97
CA TRP A 187 -20.52 0.10 -9.92
C TRP A 187 -20.41 -0.76 -8.68
N ILE A 188 -21.53 -0.92 -8.00
CA ILE A 188 -21.68 -1.79 -6.83
C ILE A 188 -22.34 -3.08 -7.31
N PHE A 189 -21.64 -4.21 -7.12
CA PHE A 189 -22.18 -5.54 -7.40
C PHE A 189 -22.47 -6.26 -6.10
N HIS A 190 -23.55 -7.03 -6.10
CA HIS A 190 -23.90 -7.92 -5.00
C HIS A 190 -24.02 -9.35 -5.46
N ARG A 191 -23.59 -10.27 -4.62
CA ARG A 191 -23.79 -11.69 -4.81
C ARG A 191 -25.09 -12.13 -4.15
N ASN A 192 -26.05 -12.56 -4.96
CA ASN A 192 -27.34 -13.06 -4.52
C ASN A 192 -27.52 -14.51 -4.99
N ALA A 193 -27.67 -15.44 -4.04
CA ALA A 193 -27.86 -16.87 -4.30
C ALA A 193 -26.83 -17.45 -5.29
N GLY A 194 -25.57 -17.05 -5.17
CA GLY A 194 -24.47 -17.52 -6.01
C GLY A 194 -24.29 -16.78 -7.34
N THR A 195 -25.09 -15.75 -7.62
CA THR A 195 -24.96 -14.94 -8.84
C THR A 195 -24.63 -13.49 -8.50
N TRP A 196 -23.65 -12.91 -9.19
CA TRP A 196 -23.31 -11.50 -9.07
C TRP A 196 -24.22 -10.64 -9.93
N VAL A 197 -24.81 -9.60 -9.35
CA VAL A 197 -25.68 -8.64 -10.03
C VAL A 197 -25.23 -7.22 -9.73
N ALA A 198 -25.13 -6.40 -10.77
CA ALA A 198 -24.93 -4.96 -10.58
C ALA A 198 -26.17 -4.38 -9.91
N ARG A 199 -25.96 -3.67 -8.80
CA ARG A 199 -27.03 -3.15 -7.96
C ARG A 199 -27.15 -1.63 -8.04
N GLN A 200 -26.03 -0.95 -8.20
CA GLN A 200 -26.00 0.51 -8.21
C GLN A 200 -24.85 1.04 -9.05
N ARG A 201 -25.09 2.16 -9.73
CA ARG A 201 -24.07 3.01 -10.32
C ARG A 201 -23.94 4.28 -9.48
N LEU A 202 -22.71 4.70 -9.21
CA LEU A 202 -22.34 5.94 -8.54
C LEU A 202 -21.58 6.85 -9.51
N GLY A 203 -21.81 8.16 -9.40
CA GLY A 203 -21.15 9.24 -10.13
C GLY A 203 -21.33 10.56 -9.39
N LEU A 204 -20.70 11.64 -9.85
CA LEU A 204 -20.84 12.97 -9.24
C LEU A 204 -22.12 13.67 -9.73
N PRO A 205 -22.67 14.59 -8.93
CA PRO A 205 -23.83 15.38 -9.34
C PRO A 205 -23.46 16.52 -10.30
N GLY A 206 -24.12 16.53 -11.45
CA GLY A 206 -23.99 17.54 -12.50
C GLY A 206 -22.76 17.31 -13.40
N PRO A 207 -22.57 18.11 -14.45
CA PRO A 207 -21.48 17.89 -15.40
C PRO A 207 -20.14 18.09 -14.70
N ARG A 208 -19.29 17.05 -14.70
CA ARG A 208 -17.92 17.08 -14.19
C ARG A 208 -16.99 16.41 -15.20
N VAL A 209 -16.73 17.15 -16.29
CA VAL A 209 -15.87 16.68 -17.39
C VAL A 209 -14.53 16.19 -16.86
N ALA A 210 -14.19 14.94 -17.18
CA ALA A 210 -12.92 14.30 -16.85
C ALA A 210 -12.54 14.38 -15.35
N ALA A 211 -13.52 14.22 -14.45
CA ALA A 211 -13.26 14.17 -13.01
C ALA A 211 -12.48 12.91 -12.58
N TYR A 212 -12.40 11.89 -13.44
CA TYR A 212 -11.76 10.61 -13.16
C TYR A 212 -12.37 9.96 -11.90
N PHE A 213 -13.69 10.01 -11.79
CA PHE A 213 -14.44 9.45 -10.68
C PHE A 213 -14.27 7.93 -10.62
N GLY A 214 -13.90 7.43 -9.45
CA GLY A 214 -13.52 6.04 -9.26
C GLY A 214 -12.05 5.75 -9.54
N ARG A 215 -11.18 6.76 -9.61
CA ARG A 215 -9.72 6.55 -9.74
C ARG A 215 -9.14 5.67 -8.64
N SER A 216 -9.67 5.81 -7.43
CA SER A 216 -9.40 5.03 -6.23
C SER A 216 -10.72 4.79 -5.49
N VAL A 217 -10.84 3.66 -4.79
CA VAL A 217 -12.03 3.29 -4.02
C VAL A 217 -11.60 2.58 -2.73
N ALA A 218 -12.22 2.94 -1.61
CA ALA A 218 -12.00 2.30 -0.33
C ALA A 218 -13.33 2.22 0.45
N VAL A 219 -13.55 1.14 1.18
CA VAL A 219 -14.76 0.93 1.98
C VAL A 219 -14.37 0.45 3.37
N GLU A 220 -14.87 1.15 4.38
CA GLU A 220 -14.79 0.72 5.78
C GLU A 220 -16.17 0.88 6.44
N GLY A 221 -16.73 -0.24 6.89
CA GLY A 221 -18.10 -0.30 7.40
C GLY A 221 -19.10 0.38 6.46
N GLU A 222 -19.86 1.35 6.98
CA GLU A 222 -20.89 2.08 6.23
C GLU A 222 -20.36 3.35 5.52
N LEU A 223 -19.03 3.48 5.33
CA LEU A 223 -18.39 4.57 4.60
C LEU A 223 -17.68 4.04 3.34
N LEU A 224 -17.97 4.65 2.20
CA LEU A 224 -17.31 4.41 0.92
C LEU A 224 -16.67 5.72 0.47
N ALA A 225 -15.36 5.74 0.27
CA ALA A 225 -14.62 6.84 -0.31
C ALA A 225 -14.27 6.56 -1.76
N ILE A 226 -14.50 7.53 -2.64
CA ILE A 226 -14.25 7.42 -4.08
C ILE A 226 -13.44 8.61 -4.55
N GLY A 227 -12.26 8.34 -5.13
CA GLY A 227 -11.38 9.36 -5.70
C GLY A 227 -11.93 9.93 -6.99
N ALA A 228 -11.84 11.24 -7.13
CA ALA A 228 -12.14 12.02 -8.32
C ALA A 228 -10.92 12.91 -8.61
N SER A 229 -9.80 12.28 -8.96
CA SER A 229 -8.49 12.95 -9.00
C SER A 229 -8.36 14.00 -10.11
N GLY A 230 -9.26 13.95 -11.09
CA GLY A 230 -9.42 14.96 -12.14
C GLY A 230 -10.35 16.11 -11.78
N LEU A 231 -10.93 16.15 -10.57
CA LEU A 231 -11.88 17.20 -10.17
C LEU A 231 -11.27 18.59 -10.33
N VAL A 232 -12.01 19.45 -11.01
CA VAL A 232 -11.61 20.82 -11.38
C VAL A 232 -12.21 21.84 -10.43
N SER A 233 -11.38 22.79 -9.99
CA SER A 233 -11.81 23.90 -9.12
C SER A 233 -12.61 24.94 -9.91
N ALA A 234 -13.26 25.85 -9.19
CA ALA A 234 -13.86 27.05 -9.79
C ALA A 234 -12.84 27.91 -10.59
N ASN A 235 -11.55 27.78 -10.31
CA ASN A 235 -10.47 28.51 -10.98
C ASN A 235 -9.92 27.79 -12.22
N GLY A 236 -10.45 26.61 -12.56
CA GLY A 236 -10.17 25.92 -13.83
C GLY A 236 -8.99 24.95 -13.83
N PHE A 237 -8.29 24.76 -12.71
CA PHE A 237 -7.23 23.76 -12.59
C PHE A 237 -7.72 22.51 -11.86
N ARG A 238 -7.15 21.34 -12.25
CA ARG A 238 -7.40 20.05 -11.59
C ARG A 238 -6.69 20.03 -10.24
N HIS A 239 -7.45 19.85 -9.17
CA HIS A 239 -6.89 19.69 -7.82
C HIS A 239 -7.21 18.31 -7.23
N GLY A 240 -8.22 17.63 -7.78
CA GLY A 240 -8.69 16.35 -7.28
C GLY A 240 -9.64 16.46 -6.09
N GLY A 241 -10.37 15.40 -5.78
CA GLY A 241 -11.34 15.37 -4.69
C GLY A 241 -11.70 13.95 -4.31
N VAL A 242 -12.39 13.80 -3.20
CA VAL A 242 -12.92 12.51 -2.73
C VAL A 242 -14.40 12.64 -2.44
N ALA A 243 -15.21 11.80 -3.07
CA ALA A 243 -16.63 11.69 -2.77
C ALA A 243 -16.85 10.66 -1.68
N LEU A 244 -17.42 11.08 -0.55
CA LEU A 244 -17.81 10.18 0.51
C LEU A 244 -19.27 9.80 0.36
N HIS A 245 -19.52 8.50 0.40
CA HIS A 245 -20.84 7.91 0.35
C HIS A 245 -21.13 7.17 1.66
N ARG A 246 -22.37 7.30 2.12
CA ARG A 246 -22.90 6.58 3.28
C ARG A 246 -23.88 5.52 2.83
N ALA A 247 -23.80 4.35 3.45
CA ALA A 247 -24.76 3.31 3.21
C ALA A 247 -26.10 3.65 3.87
N VAL A 248 -27.18 3.56 3.08
CA VAL A 248 -28.57 3.79 3.47
C VAL A 248 -29.38 2.59 3.02
N GLY A 249 -29.50 1.61 3.92
CA GLY A 249 -30.02 0.28 3.58
C GLY A 249 -29.05 -0.47 2.68
N ASP A 250 -29.53 -0.85 1.49
CA ASP A 250 -28.74 -1.62 0.51
C ASP A 250 -28.09 -0.74 -0.59
N LEU A 251 -28.12 0.59 -0.42
CA LEU A 251 -27.62 1.54 -1.41
C LEU A 251 -26.63 2.51 -0.76
N TRP A 252 -25.70 3.00 -1.56
CA TRP A 252 -24.76 4.06 -1.20
C TRP A 252 -25.31 5.42 -1.64
N GLN A 253 -25.32 6.40 -0.75
CA GLN A 253 -25.76 7.76 -1.05
C GLN A 253 -24.59 8.72 -0.87
N LEU A 254 -24.41 9.63 -1.83
CA LEU A 254 -23.42 10.69 -1.71
C LEU A 254 -23.76 11.53 -0.49
N ASP A 255 -22.80 11.64 0.42
CA ASP A 255 -22.91 12.36 1.68
C ASP A 255 -22.21 13.71 1.57
N THR A 256 -20.91 13.69 1.25
CA THR A 256 -20.10 14.90 1.11
C THR A 256 -18.99 14.75 0.08
N MET A 257 -18.42 15.89 -0.32
CA MET A 257 -17.22 15.98 -1.14
C MET A 257 -16.08 16.56 -0.30
N LEU A 258 -15.01 15.79 -0.14
CA LEU A 258 -13.74 16.28 0.38
C LEU A 258 -12.91 16.88 -0.73
N ILE A 259 -12.38 18.08 -0.46
CA ILE A 259 -11.42 18.76 -1.30
C ILE A 259 -10.23 19.20 -0.44
N PRO A 260 -9.04 19.34 -1.04
CA PRO A 260 -7.85 19.88 -0.38
C PRO A 260 -8.13 21.24 0.27
N VAL A 261 -7.62 21.45 1.49
CA VAL A 261 -7.76 22.73 2.22
C VAL A 261 -7.06 23.87 1.45
N HIS A 262 -5.93 23.56 0.83
CA HIS A 262 -5.15 24.45 -0.02
C HIS A 262 -5.04 23.82 -1.42
N PRO A 263 -6.00 24.05 -2.32
CA PRO A 263 -5.97 23.43 -3.63
C PRO A 263 -4.89 24.03 -4.52
N GLU A 264 -3.95 23.19 -4.95
CA GLU A 264 -2.88 23.54 -5.88
C GLU A 264 -3.14 22.93 -7.27
N PRO A 265 -2.63 23.54 -8.36
CA PRO A 265 -2.75 22.97 -9.68
C PRO A 265 -2.04 21.61 -9.76
N TYR A 266 -2.75 20.60 -10.24
CA TYR A 266 -2.22 19.29 -10.59
C TYR A 266 -1.67 18.45 -9.42
N GLN A 267 -2.05 18.71 -8.17
CA GLN A 267 -1.67 17.85 -7.03
C GLN A 267 -2.35 16.47 -7.02
N VAL A 268 -3.44 16.32 -7.80
CA VAL A 268 -4.16 15.05 -8.03
C VAL A 268 -4.66 14.39 -6.73
N PHE A 269 -5.24 15.19 -5.82
CA PHE A 269 -5.79 14.69 -4.57
C PHE A 269 -6.89 13.62 -4.81
N GLY A 270 -6.80 12.50 -4.10
CA GLY A 270 -7.70 11.35 -4.33
C GLY A 270 -7.17 10.37 -5.37
N GLU A 271 -5.91 10.48 -5.79
CA GLU A 271 -5.26 9.49 -6.67
C GLU A 271 -5.18 8.11 -6.02
N TRP A 272 -4.94 8.09 -4.72
CA TRP A 272 -5.02 6.90 -3.87
C TRP A 272 -5.80 7.21 -2.60
N ILE A 273 -6.58 6.26 -2.12
CA ILE A 273 -7.35 6.37 -0.89
C ILE A 273 -7.26 5.04 -0.17
N ASP A 274 -7.15 5.10 1.15
CA ASP A 274 -7.44 3.95 2.00
C ASP A 274 -8.26 4.34 3.22
N LEU A 275 -9.01 3.37 3.74
CA LEU A 275 -9.92 3.50 4.88
C LEU A 275 -9.76 2.29 5.79
N ALA A 276 -9.39 2.52 7.05
CA ALA A 276 -9.32 1.48 8.06
C ALA A 276 -9.59 2.07 9.45
N GLY A 277 -10.44 1.39 10.23
CA GLY A 277 -10.86 1.87 11.54
C GLY A 277 -11.49 3.27 11.48
N ASP A 278 -10.88 4.25 12.15
CA ASP A 278 -11.28 5.65 12.13
C ASP A 278 -10.43 6.52 11.20
N ALA A 279 -9.48 5.95 10.46
CA ALA A 279 -8.57 6.69 9.59
C ALA A 279 -9.02 6.64 8.13
N LEU A 280 -9.02 7.81 7.49
CA LEU A 280 -9.11 8.01 6.05
C LEU A 280 -7.83 8.67 5.58
N VAL A 281 -7.11 8.03 4.68
CA VAL A 281 -5.91 8.61 4.06
C VAL A 281 -6.13 8.87 2.58
N VAL A 282 -5.62 10.00 2.11
CA VAL A 282 -5.79 10.45 0.73
C VAL A 282 -4.46 10.89 0.16
N GLY A 283 -4.00 10.21 -0.89
CA GLY A 283 -2.78 10.54 -1.61
C GLY A 283 -2.97 11.73 -2.55
N ALA A 284 -1.95 12.60 -2.57
CA ALA A 284 -1.76 13.70 -3.50
C ALA A 284 -0.29 13.67 -3.99
N PRO A 285 0.07 12.72 -4.86
CA PRO A 285 1.47 12.41 -5.16
C PRO A 285 2.23 13.50 -5.93
N PHE A 286 1.53 14.53 -6.40
CA PHE A 286 2.08 15.67 -7.11
C PHE A 286 1.84 16.98 -6.36
N GLU A 287 1.55 16.91 -5.06
CA GLU A 287 1.47 18.10 -4.22
C GLU A 287 2.87 18.66 -3.98
N ASP A 288 3.01 19.97 -4.18
CA ASP A 288 4.27 20.66 -3.98
C ASP A 288 4.64 20.68 -2.49
N ALA A 289 5.91 20.43 -2.18
CA ALA A 289 6.53 20.85 -0.93
C ALA A 289 7.67 21.81 -1.25
N PHE A 290 7.57 23.04 -0.75
CA PHE A 290 8.56 24.10 -1.02
C PHE A 290 8.78 24.40 -2.53
N GLY A 291 7.77 24.14 -3.37
CA GLY A 291 7.82 24.32 -4.82
C GLY A 291 8.51 23.19 -5.59
N VAL A 292 8.63 22.02 -4.97
CA VAL A 292 9.08 20.77 -5.59
C VAL A 292 7.95 19.74 -5.48
N ASP A 293 7.58 19.13 -6.61
CA ASP A 293 6.57 18.07 -6.69
C ASP A 293 7.05 16.77 -6.01
N VAL A 294 7.01 16.72 -4.67
CA VAL A 294 7.45 15.55 -3.89
C VAL A 294 6.28 14.63 -3.51
N GLY A 295 5.06 15.17 -3.41
CA GLY A 295 3.85 14.46 -3.00
C GLY A 295 3.50 14.55 -1.52
N ALA A 296 2.28 14.12 -1.18
CA ALA A 296 1.74 14.16 0.17
C ALA A 296 0.67 13.07 0.42
N VAL A 297 0.46 12.77 1.70
CA VAL A 297 -0.71 12.04 2.21
C VAL A 297 -1.50 12.94 3.16
N HIS A 298 -2.78 13.12 2.92
CA HIS A 298 -3.69 13.82 3.80
C HIS A 298 -4.42 12.82 4.68
N VAL A 299 -4.32 13.00 5.99
CA VAL A 299 -4.97 12.14 6.97
C VAL A 299 -6.21 12.84 7.52
N HIS A 300 -7.29 12.09 7.59
CA HIS A 300 -8.55 12.48 8.20
C HIS A 300 -8.98 11.43 9.22
N HIS A 301 -9.41 11.89 10.40
CA HIS A 301 -10.08 11.03 11.40
C HIS A 301 -11.59 11.07 11.21
N ILE A 302 -12.25 9.93 11.27
CA ILE A 302 -13.70 9.81 11.16
C ILE A 302 -14.30 9.94 12.56
N VAL A 303 -14.84 11.11 12.86
CA VAL A 303 -15.47 11.41 14.16
C VAL A 303 -16.96 11.57 13.96
N ASP A 304 -17.77 10.75 14.66
CA ASP A 304 -19.23 10.71 14.54
C ASP A 304 -19.71 10.49 13.09
N GLY A 305 -18.94 9.75 12.29
CA GLY A 305 -19.25 9.54 10.88
C GLY A 305 -18.91 10.75 9.99
N GLU A 306 -18.11 11.70 10.46
CA GLU A 306 -17.68 12.84 9.64
C GLU A 306 -16.16 12.87 9.55
N PRO A 307 -15.58 13.03 8.35
CA PRO A 307 -14.14 13.22 8.22
C PRO A 307 -13.71 14.56 8.82
N ARG A 308 -12.70 14.51 9.69
CA ARG A 308 -12.01 15.68 10.24
C ARG A 308 -10.59 15.64 9.75
N PHE A 309 -10.18 16.68 9.01
CA PHE A 309 -8.78 16.81 8.63
C PHE A 309 -7.91 16.83 9.88
N ASP A 310 -6.93 15.94 9.92
CA ASP A 310 -5.95 15.84 10.98
C ASP A 310 -4.69 16.59 10.58
N ARG A 311 -4.02 16.08 9.54
CA ARG A 311 -2.75 16.62 9.06
C ARG A 311 -2.40 16.19 7.64
N ARG A 312 -1.43 16.90 7.07
CA ARG A 312 -0.71 16.53 5.85
C ARG A 312 0.62 15.90 6.26
N ILE A 313 0.93 14.74 5.72
CA ILE A 313 2.19 14.01 5.89
C ILE A 313 2.95 14.11 4.57
N GLY A 314 4.22 14.47 4.65
CA GLY A 314 5.15 14.43 3.53
C GLY A 314 6.42 13.65 3.91
N PRO A 315 7.35 13.44 2.97
CA PRO A 315 8.52 12.61 3.17
C PRO A 315 9.58 13.17 4.16
N GLY A 316 9.42 14.40 4.65
CA GLY A 316 10.39 15.08 5.53
C GLY A 316 11.62 15.62 4.79
N GLU A 317 12.24 14.77 3.96
CA GLU A 317 13.25 15.13 2.96
C GLU A 317 12.58 15.50 1.63
N VAL A 318 13.17 16.42 0.86
CA VAL A 318 12.55 16.91 -0.40
C VAL A 318 13.44 16.74 -1.63
N GLU A 319 14.72 16.45 -1.46
CA GLU A 319 15.63 16.23 -2.58
C GLU A 319 15.51 14.79 -3.08
N GLY A 320 15.34 14.62 -4.39
CA GLY A 320 15.29 13.29 -5.02
C GLY A 320 14.00 12.48 -4.75
N ILE A 321 13.00 13.01 -4.04
CA ILE A 321 11.75 12.29 -3.77
C ILE A 321 10.65 12.75 -4.72
N GLN A 322 9.97 11.79 -5.34
CA GLN A 322 8.82 12.04 -6.21
C GLN A 322 7.75 10.96 -6.01
N GLY A 323 6.49 11.38 -6.09
CA GLY A 323 5.33 10.48 -6.03
C GLY A 323 4.97 10.00 -4.62
N PHE A 324 5.42 10.71 -3.56
CA PHE A 324 5.10 10.34 -2.19
C PHE A 324 3.59 10.29 -1.95
N GLY A 325 3.11 9.21 -1.34
CA GLY A 325 1.69 8.94 -1.16
C GLY A 325 1.04 8.13 -2.28
N PHE A 326 1.84 7.55 -3.19
CA PHE A 326 1.36 6.58 -4.18
C PHE A 326 2.10 5.24 -4.04
N PRO A 327 1.45 4.20 -3.48
CA PRO A 327 0.14 4.21 -2.83
C PRO A 327 0.21 4.78 -1.41
N CYS A 328 -0.95 5.03 -0.80
CA CYS A 328 -1.08 5.18 0.65
C CYS A 328 -1.98 4.06 1.21
N ILE A 329 -1.50 3.29 2.19
CA ILE A 329 -2.17 2.06 2.66
C ILE A 329 -2.17 2.06 4.19
N LEU A 330 -3.30 1.75 4.80
CA LEU A 330 -3.47 1.62 6.23
C LEU A 330 -3.41 0.14 6.65
N SER A 331 -3.00 -0.09 7.89
CA SER A 331 -3.18 -1.40 8.52
C SER A 331 -4.65 -1.61 8.84
N ASP A 332 -5.10 -2.86 9.01
CA ASP A 332 -6.51 -3.17 9.31
C ASP A 332 -7.08 -2.42 10.52
N ASP A 333 -6.24 -2.11 11.52
CA ASP A 333 -6.62 -1.33 12.71
C ASP A 333 -6.52 0.19 12.52
N GLY A 334 -6.02 0.66 11.37
CA GLY A 334 -5.76 2.06 11.06
C GLY A 334 -4.64 2.69 11.89
N ALA A 335 -3.82 1.89 12.59
CA ALA A 335 -2.74 2.39 13.43
C ALA A 335 -1.43 2.61 12.65
N ARG A 336 -1.27 2.02 11.47
CA ARG A 336 -0.09 2.19 10.61
C ARG A 336 -0.49 2.73 9.26
N LEU A 337 0.42 3.52 8.68
CA LEU A 337 0.30 4.09 7.35
C LEU A 337 1.58 3.80 6.58
N TYR A 338 1.45 3.14 5.45
CA TYR A 338 2.46 3.09 4.42
C TYR A 338 2.21 4.17 3.37
N ALA A 339 3.26 4.87 2.94
CA ALA A 339 3.26 5.77 1.80
C ALA A 339 4.39 5.40 0.85
N GLY A 340 4.07 5.08 -0.41
CA GLY A 340 5.06 4.85 -1.46
C GLY A 340 5.55 6.16 -2.07
N GLY A 341 6.81 6.18 -2.50
CA GLY A 341 7.40 7.20 -3.36
C GLY A 341 8.19 6.50 -4.46
N TYR A 342 7.45 6.03 -5.45
CA TYR A 342 7.94 5.11 -6.47
C TYR A 342 9.08 5.67 -7.32
N ALA A 343 9.25 6.99 -7.38
CA ALA A 343 10.30 7.64 -8.16
C ALA A 343 11.40 8.24 -7.27
N ALA A 344 11.47 7.85 -5.99
CA ALA A 344 12.49 8.31 -5.08
C ALA A 344 13.91 7.86 -5.51
N GLU A 345 14.87 8.76 -5.35
CA GLU A 345 16.29 8.48 -5.50
C GLU A 345 16.82 7.76 -4.25
N VAL A 346 17.59 6.69 -4.47
CA VAL A 346 18.23 5.91 -3.40
C VAL A 346 19.72 5.81 -3.73
N ASP A 347 20.59 6.28 -2.85
CA ASP A 347 22.06 6.22 -3.01
C ASP A 347 22.58 6.79 -4.35
N GLY A 348 21.95 7.84 -4.88
CA GLY A 348 22.31 8.44 -6.18
C GLY A 348 21.64 7.78 -7.39
N ILE A 349 20.80 6.76 -7.17
CA ILE A 349 20.12 5.99 -8.21
C ILE A 349 18.70 6.51 -8.38
N ILE A 350 18.45 7.16 -9.52
CA ILE A 350 17.17 7.75 -9.86
C ILE A 350 16.09 6.69 -10.08
N GLU A 351 14.85 7.00 -9.67
CA GLU A 351 13.68 6.13 -9.87
C GLU A 351 13.86 4.70 -9.30
N ALA A 352 14.78 4.53 -8.34
CA ALA A 352 14.91 3.28 -7.61
C ALA A 352 13.65 3.01 -6.79
N GLY A 353 13.10 4.05 -6.19
CA GLY A 353 11.87 4.02 -5.41
C GLY A 353 12.11 3.75 -3.93
N SER A 354 11.15 4.15 -3.11
CA SER A 354 11.18 3.97 -1.65
C SER A 354 9.76 3.89 -1.10
N GLY A 355 9.65 3.39 0.11
CA GLY A 355 8.44 3.43 0.92
C GLY A 355 8.70 4.12 2.26
N TRP A 356 7.64 4.59 2.90
CA TRP A 356 7.69 5.13 4.26
C TRP A 356 6.59 4.48 5.07
N ILE A 357 6.92 3.99 6.26
CA ILE A 357 5.92 3.52 7.22
C ILE A 357 5.89 4.46 8.42
N LEU A 358 4.69 4.79 8.86
CA LEU A 358 4.41 5.61 10.01
C LEU A 358 3.43 4.87 10.91
N GLU A 359 3.52 5.13 12.20
CA GLU A 359 2.57 4.59 13.18
C GLU A 359 1.88 5.70 13.94
N ARG A 360 0.69 5.40 14.42
CA ARG A 360 -0.17 6.29 15.18
C ARG A 360 -0.34 5.78 16.60
N HIS A 361 0.03 6.61 17.56
CA HIS A 361 -0.10 6.36 19.00
C HIS A 361 -0.87 7.50 19.65
N ASP A 362 -1.90 7.18 20.43
CA ASP A 362 -2.78 8.19 21.06
C ASP A 362 -3.31 9.27 20.09
N LEU A 363 -3.65 8.87 18.86
CA LEU A 363 -4.08 9.72 17.75
C LEU A 363 -3.00 10.60 17.11
N GLU A 364 -1.74 10.48 17.53
CA GLU A 364 -0.61 11.19 16.94
C GLU A 364 0.24 10.27 16.07
N TRP A 365 0.50 10.69 14.83
CA TRP A 365 1.44 10.00 13.95
C TRP A 365 2.88 10.29 14.35
N GLY A 366 3.65 9.22 14.60
CA GLY A 366 5.05 9.22 14.95
C GLY A 366 5.98 9.46 13.75
N PRO A 367 7.31 9.28 13.94
CA PRO A 367 8.29 9.47 12.88
C PRO A 367 8.11 8.45 11.75
N ALA A 368 8.46 8.85 10.53
CA ALA A 368 8.45 7.95 9.39
C ALA A 368 9.75 7.13 9.32
N VAL A 369 9.61 5.83 9.15
CA VAL A 369 10.70 4.90 8.84
C VAL A 369 10.75 4.72 7.33
N ARG A 370 11.89 4.98 6.70
CA ARG A 370 12.07 4.77 5.25
C ARG A 370 12.43 3.31 4.99
N LEU A 371 11.72 2.71 4.04
CA LEU A 371 11.89 1.35 3.54
C LEU A 371 12.50 1.44 2.15
N ARG A 372 13.61 0.74 1.91
CA ARG A 372 14.31 0.76 0.62
C ARG A 372 14.93 -0.60 0.29
N PRO A 373 15.16 -0.91 -0.99
CA PRO A 373 15.91 -2.09 -1.38
C PRO A 373 17.39 -1.94 -1.00
N ASP A 374 18.03 -3.03 -0.59
CA ASP A 374 19.47 -3.07 -0.26
C ASP A 374 20.35 -2.87 -1.51
N GLN A 375 19.82 -3.28 -2.66
CA GLN A 375 20.45 -3.14 -3.97
C GLN A 375 19.52 -2.34 -4.87
N PRO A 376 19.50 -1.00 -4.75
CA PRO A 376 18.66 -0.15 -5.57
C PRO A 376 19.04 -0.25 -7.04
N GLU A 377 18.03 -0.29 -7.90
CA GLU A 377 18.18 -0.35 -9.35
C GLU A 377 17.48 0.83 -10.02
N ALA A 378 18.10 1.40 -11.06
CA ALA A 378 17.53 2.55 -11.74
C ALA A 378 16.21 2.20 -12.42
N SER A 379 15.19 3.03 -12.22
CA SER A 379 13.85 2.84 -12.80
C SER A 379 13.15 1.53 -12.41
N ALA A 380 13.51 0.94 -11.26
CA ALA A 380 12.84 -0.24 -10.72
C ALA A 380 11.44 0.07 -10.15
N PHE A 381 11.22 1.33 -9.77
CA PHE A 381 9.97 1.84 -9.20
C PHE A 381 9.52 1.12 -7.92
N PHE A 382 10.46 0.81 -7.04
CA PHE A 382 10.17 0.24 -5.72
C PHE A 382 9.18 1.12 -4.95
N GLY A 383 8.16 0.50 -4.36
CA GLY A 383 7.16 1.21 -3.59
C GLY A 383 5.88 1.57 -4.33
N ILE A 384 5.77 1.26 -5.64
CA ILE A 384 4.58 1.52 -6.45
C ILE A 384 3.39 0.60 -6.12
N GLY A 385 3.65 -0.57 -5.56
CA GLY A 385 2.67 -1.48 -5.00
C GLY A 385 3.11 -1.91 -3.61
N ALA A 386 2.15 -2.06 -2.71
CA ALA A 386 2.40 -2.64 -1.40
C ALA A 386 1.15 -3.35 -0.88
N ALA A 387 1.35 -4.28 0.05
CA ALA A 387 0.29 -4.92 0.84
C ALA A 387 0.80 -5.08 2.27
N MET A 388 0.00 -4.66 3.25
CA MET A 388 0.42 -4.62 4.65
C MET A 388 -0.38 -5.62 5.48
N GLY A 389 0.32 -6.39 6.31
CA GLY A 389 -0.25 -7.23 7.34
C GLY A 389 0.01 -6.63 8.73
N ALA A 390 -0.34 -7.39 9.76
CA ALA A 390 -0.15 -6.95 11.14
C ALA A 390 1.33 -6.91 11.59
N ASP A 391 2.19 -7.71 10.98
CA ASP A 391 3.59 -7.92 11.41
C ASP A 391 4.60 -7.81 10.25
N ARG A 392 4.14 -7.35 9.08
CA ARG A 392 4.93 -7.28 7.85
C ARG A 392 4.31 -6.33 6.85
N ILE A 393 5.12 -5.86 5.93
CA ILE A 393 4.67 -5.23 4.70
C ILE A 393 5.42 -5.82 3.52
N LEU A 394 4.70 -6.06 2.43
CA LEU A 394 5.26 -6.47 1.16
C LEU A 394 5.26 -5.29 0.21
N ILE A 395 6.38 -5.03 -0.44
CA ILE A 395 6.56 -3.89 -1.32
C ILE A 395 7.14 -4.36 -2.65
N SER A 396 6.58 -3.89 -3.75
CA SER A 396 6.99 -4.29 -5.09
C SER A 396 7.87 -3.26 -5.78
N ALA A 397 8.75 -3.77 -6.64
CA ALA A 397 9.48 -3.02 -7.66
C ALA A 397 9.25 -3.70 -9.02
N PRO A 398 8.18 -3.34 -9.76
CA PRO A 398 7.73 -4.11 -10.92
C PRO A 398 8.63 -4.01 -12.15
N ARG A 399 9.69 -3.20 -12.09
CA ARG A 399 10.69 -3.07 -13.13
C ARG A 399 12.10 -3.42 -12.66
N ALA A 400 12.25 -4.02 -11.49
CA ALA A 400 13.53 -4.57 -11.08
C ALA A 400 13.98 -5.64 -12.08
N ASP A 401 15.27 -5.60 -12.41
CA ASP A 401 15.96 -6.52 -13.29
C ASP A 401 16.34 -7.79 -12.52
N THR A 402 15.55 -8.84 -12.71
CA THR A 402 15.84 -10.15 -12.12
C THR A 402 16.47 -11.08 -13.17
N ASN A 403 17.81 -11.22 -13.12
CA ASN A 403 18.63 -12.04 -14.02
C ASN A 403 18.74 -11.55 -15.48
N GLY A 404 18.76 -10.25 -15.71
CA GLY A 404 18.87 -9.62 -17.03
C GLY A 404 17.53 -9.44 -17.75
N LEU A 405 16.42 -9.47 -17.02
CA LEU A 405 15.06 -9.29 -17.50
C LEU A 405 14.29 -8.39 -16.51
N ASP A 406 13.57 -7.38 -17.02
CA ASP A 406 12.61 -6.56 -16.26
C ASP A 406 11.39 -7.41 -15.85
N ALA A 407 11.61 -8.30 -14.88
CA ALA A 407 10.67 -9.29 -14.40
C ALA A 407 9.84 -8.74 -13.23
N GLY A 408 10.39 -7.77 -12.48
CA GLY A 408 9.81 -7.23 -11.26
C GLY A 408 10.02 -8.12 -10.04
N GLU A 409 10.10 -7.50 -8.88
CA GLU A 409 10.29 -8.18 -7.59
C GLU A 409 9.29 -7.70 -6.53
N VAL A 410 9.16 -8.50 -5.47
CA VAL A 410 8.43 -8.16 -4.25
C VAL A 410 9.31 -8.52 -3.07
N LEU A 411 9.55 -7.54 -2.20
CA LEU A 411 10.37 -7.65 -1.00
C LEU A 411 9.46 -7.62 0.23
N GLU A 412 9.77 -8.45 1.21
CA GLU A 412 9.12 -8.46 2.51
C GLU A 412 9.94 -7.64 3.52
N PHE A 413 9.24 -6.80 4.27
CA PHE A 413 9.80 -6.07 5.42
C PHE A 413 9.03 -6.52 6.67
N PRO A 414 9.67 -7.26 7.58
CA PRO A 414 9.15 -7.49 8.92
C PRO A 414 8.88 -6.16 9.62
N LEU A 415 7.80 -6.13 10.40
CA LEU A 415 7.43 -5.00 11.25
C LEU A 415 7.50 -5.44 12.72
N PRO A 416 8.73 -5.64 13.26
CA PRO A 416 8.90 -6.13 14.61
C PRO A 416 8.47 -5.06 15.64
N ASP A 417 7.84 -5.57 16.70
CA ASP A 417 7.44 -4.86 17.92
C ASP A 417 7.71 -5.86 19.05
N CYS A 418 8.96 -5.93 19.46
CA CYS A 418 9.46 -7.00 20.30
C CYS A 418 9.02 -6.85 21.78
N ASP A 419 8.82 -5.61 22.23
CA ASP A 419 8.35 -5.32 23.58
C ASP A 419 6.80 -5.32 23.67
N GLY A 420 6.12 -5.38 22.53
CA GLY A 420 4.68 -5.51 22.41
C GLY A 420 3.95 -4.23 22.80
N ASN A 421 4.62 -3.07 22.72
CA ASN A 421 4.05 -1.79 23.09
C ASN A 421 3.24 -1.15 21.94
N GLY A 422 3.24 -1.78 20.77
CA GLY A 422 2.53 -1.34 19.57
C GLY A 422 3.37 -0.44 18.67
N ARG A 423 4.62 -0.13 19.04
CA ARG A 423 5.56 0.67 18.25
C ARG A 423 6.52 -0.22 17.49
N LEU A 424 6.89 0.17 16.28
CA LEU A 424 7.98 -0.49 15.57
C LEU A 424 9.27 -0.24 16.33
N ASP A 425 9.99 -1.32 16.56
CA ASP A 425 11.34 -1.32 17.11
C ASP A 425 12.24 -0.28 16.40
N ALA A 426 12.18 -0.25 15.07
CA ALA A 426 12.92 0.71 14.24
C ALA A 426 12.57 2.18 14.56
N ALA A 427 11.29 2.48 14.82
CA ALA A 427 10.85 3.83 15.16
C ALA A 427 11.32 4.24 16.58
N GLU A 428 11.44 3.28 17.49
CA GLU A 428 11.92 3.49 18.85
C GLU A 428 13.43 3.64 18.93
N ILE A 429 14.18 2.90 18.10
CA ILE A 429 15.62 3.08 17.89
C ILE A 429 15.88 4.50 17.36
N ILE A 430 15.13 4.93 16.33
CA ILE A 430 15.22 6.31 15.78
C ILE A 430 14.90 7.36 16.85
N GLY A 431 13.87 7.10 17.66
CA GLY A 431 13.46 7.98 18.76
C GLY A 431 14.47 8.05 19.90
N GLY A 432 15.44 7.14 19.96
CA GLY A 432 16.38 6.97 21.07
C GLY A 432 15.74 6.38 22.33
N GLU A 433 14.59 5.71 22.17
CA GLU A 433 13.85 5.05 23.25
C GLU A 433 14.39 3.65 23.52
N LEU A 434 14.76 2.93 22.45
CA LEU A 434 15.50 1.68 22.49
C LEU A 434 16.93 1.88 21.98
N GLY A 435 17.86 1.12 22.56
CA GLY A 435 19.26 1.08 22.12
C GLY A 435 19.47 0.00 21.06
N ASP A 436 20.26 0.33 20.05
CA ASP A 436 20.79 -0.59 19.04
C ASP A 436 22.30 -0.28 18.95
N GLN A 437 23.09 -1.02 19.72
CA GLN A 437 24.52 -0.72 19.88
C GLN A 437 25.38 -1.27 18.75
N ASP A 438 24.96 -2.36 18.11
CA ASP A 438 25.68 -2.97 16.99
C ASP A 438 25.15 -2.56 15.61
N GLY A 439 24.04 -1.82 15.57
CA GLY A 439 23.51 -1.17 14.38
C GLY A 439 22.82 -2.17 13.44
N ASP A 440 22.33 -3.28 13.96
CA ASP A 440 21.70 -4.34 13.17
C ASP A 440 20.21 -4.08 12.90
N GLY A 441 19.65 -3.02 13.49
CA GLY A 441 18.26 -2.61 13.34
C GLY A 441 17.28 -3.35 14.25
N VAL A 442 17.76 -4.21 15.14
CA VAL A 442 17.00 -4.88 16.20
C VAL A 442 17.38 -4.25 17.55
N PRO A 443 16.42 -3.94 18.43
CA PRO A 443 16.75 -3.42 19.74
C PRO A 443 17.59 -4.41 20.55
N ASP A 444 18.65 -3.94 21.21
CA ASP A 444 19.51 -4.76 22.09
C ASP A 444 18.68 -5.55 23.14
N ALA A 445 17.55 -4.99 23.56
CA ALA A 445 16.64 -5.59 24.53
C ALA A 445 15.84 -6.79 23.98
N CYS A 446 15.82 -6.93 22.66
CA CYS A 446 15.03 -7.87 21.90
C CYS A 446 15.88 -8.88 21.14
N GLU A 447 17.18 -8.60 21.03
CA GLU A 447 18.16 -9.61 20.69
C GLU A 447 18.20 -10.71 21.76
N PRO A 448 18.39 -11.98 21.36
CA PRO A 448 18.86 -12.98 22.31
C PRO A 448 20.15 -12.49 22.95
N LEU A 449 20.26 -12.60 24.28
CA LEU A 449 21.39 -12.09 25.06
C LEU A 449 22.71 -12.38 24.34
N ARG A 450 23.40 -11.34 23.89
CA ARG A 450 24.59 -11.48 23.06
C ARG A 450 25.66 -12.27 23.81
N GLY A 451 25.93 -13.49 23.34
CA GLY A 451 26.79 -14.46 24.01
C GLY A 451 26.07 -15.58 24.76
N ASP A 452 24.74 -15.69 24.70
CA ASP A 452 23.92 -16.82 25.15
C ASP A 452 23.80 -17.84 23.99
N PHE A 453 24.71 -18.81 23.98
CA PHE A 453 24.84 -19.79 22.90
C PHE A 453 23.89 -20.98 23.07
N ASP A 454 23.39 -21.24 24.28
CA ASP A 454 22.46 -22.34 24.55
C ASP A 454 20.98 -21.91 24.69
N GLY A 455 20.74 -20.59 24.67
CA GLY A 455 19.41 -19.98 24.63
C GLY A 455 18.67 -20.05 25.95
N ASP A 456 19.38 -20.19 27.08
CA ASP A 456 18.79 -20.27 28.41
C ASP A 456 18.49 -18.91 29.05
N GLY A 457 18.88 -17.82 28.38
CA GLY A 457 18.71 -16.44 28.80
C GLY A 457 19.79 -15.96 29.78
N VAL A 458 20.94 -16.65 29.90
CA VAL A 458 22.01 -16.29 30.83
C VAL A 458 23.40 -16.57 30.23
N VAL A 459 24.19 -15.53 29.97
CA VAL A 459 25.58 -15.69 29.51
C VAL A 459 26.49 -16.20 30.62
N ASN A 460 26.83 -17.48 30.59
CA ASN A 460 27.55 -18.17 31.65
C ASN A 460 28.71 -19.07 31.14
N GLY A 461 29.17 -19.97 32.01
CA GLY A 461 30.28 -20.87 31.72
C GLY A 461 30.00 -21.88 30.60
N VAL A 462 28.74 -22.22 30.36
CA VAL A 462 28.33 -23.08 29.25
C VAL A 462 28.56 -22.34 27.93
N ASP A 463 28.11 -21.09 27.85
CA ASP A 463 28.26 -20.24 26.67
C ASP A 463 29.70 -19.95 26.31
N LEU A 464 30.54 -19.68 27.31
CA LEU A 464 31.98 -19.55 27.10
C LEU A 464 32.59 -20.83 26.51
N GLY A 465 32.04 -21.99 26.87
CA GLY A 465 32.41 -23.28 26.29
C GLY A 465 32.07 -23.36 24.80
N HIS A 466 30.88 -22.90 24.42
CA HIS A 466 30.45 -22.79 23.03
C HIS A 466 31.30 -21.78 22.26
N PHE A 467 31.48 -20.57 22.78
CA PHE A 467 32.30 -19.52 22.19
C PHE A 467 33.73 -19.97 21.90
N ASN A 468 34.38 -20.65 22.85
CA ASN A 468 35.74 -21.16 22.66
C ASN A 468 35.86 -22.19 21.52
N SER A 469 34.76 -22.84 21.13
CA SER A 469 34.75 -23.73 19.96
C SER A 469 34.82 -22.98 18.63
N LEU A 470 34.47 -21.69 18.63
CA LEU A 470 34.45 -20.79 17.48
C LEU A 470 35.73 -19.96 17.37
N TRP A 471 36.66 -20.10 18.32
CA TRP A 471 37.87 -19.29 18.37
C TRP A 471 38.71 -19.38 17.08
N GLY A 472 39.01 -18.23 16.49
CA GLY A 472 39.78 -18.11 15.24
C GLY A 472 39.01 -18.47 13.97
N THR A 473 37.68 -18.63 14.06
CA THR A 473 36.80 -18.73 12.89
C THR A 473 36.44 -17.34 12.36
N ASP A 474 35.80 -17.28 11.19
CA ASP A 474 35.36 -16.05 10.53
C ASP A 474 34.04 -15.48 11.08
N GLY A 475 33.56 -15.96 12.23
CA GLY A 475 32.31 -15.51 12.84
C GLY A 475 31.04 -16.09 12.21
N SER A 476 31.14 -16.90 11.14
CA SER A 476 29.98 -17.42 10.40
C SER A 476 29.04 -18.33 11.21
N LEU A 477 29.50 -18.84 12.36
CA LEU A 477 28.72 -19.67 13.29
C LEU A 477 28.32 -18.89 14.56
N GLY A 478 28.41 -17.55 14.52
CA GLY A 478 28.30 -16.67 15.67
C GLY A 478 29.65 -16.43 16.35
N GLY A 479 29.70 -15.45 17.25
CA GLY A 479 30.87 -15.17 18.09
C GLY A 479 31.84 -14.09 17.59
N ASP A 480 31.68 -13.56 16.37
CA ASP A 480 32.34 -12.31 15.98
C ASP A 480 31.42 -11.16 16.37
N PHE A 481 31.56 -10.70 17.61
CA PHE A 481 30.69 -9.68 18.19
C PHE A 481 31.13 -8.25 17.84
N ASN A 482 32.39 -8.08 17.41
CA ASN A 482 32.93 -6.77 17.04
C ASN A 482 32.98 -6.52 15.52
N GLY A 483 32.68 -7.54 14.70
CA GLY A 483 32.51 -7.46 13.26
C GLY A 483 33.82 -7.31 12.47
N ASP A 484 34.96 -7.68 13.06
CA ASP A 484 36.27 -7.57 12.39
C ASP A 484 36.63 -8.78 11.52
N GLY A 485 35.74 -9.77 11.45
CA GLY A 485 35.86 -10.96 10.62
C GLY A 485 36.66 -12.08 11.26
N ILE A 486 36.96 -12.03 12.56
CA ILE A 486 37.60 -13.12 13.29
C ILE A 486 37.12 -13.22 14.74
N VAL A 487 36.77 -14.42 15.20
CA VAL A 487 36.44 -14.66 16.61
C VAL A 487 37.70 -14.69 17.45
N ASP A 488 37.95 -13.65 18.24
CA ASP A 488 39.16 -13.54 19.06
C ASP A 488 38.98 -12.92 20.46
N GLY A 489 40.06 -12.38 21.02
CA GLY A 489 40.04 -11.77 22.35
C GLY A 489 39.18 -10.51 22.45
N GLY A 490 38.94 -9.81 21.34
CA GLY A 490 38.01 -8.68 21.25
C GLY A 490 36.59 -9.14 21.53
N ASP A 491 36.15 -10.23 20.91
CA ASP A 491 34.81 -10.79 21.09
C ASP A 491 34.64 -11.45 22.46
N LEU A 492 35.69 -12.11 22.96
CA LEU A 492 35.68 -12.63 24.32
C LEU A 492 35.43 -11.52 25.35
N ALA A 493 35.99 -10.33 25.13
CA ALA A 493 35.76 -9.20 26.03
C ALA A 493 34.30 -8.74 26.02
N ILE A 494 33.63 -8.80 24.85
CA ILE A 494 32.20 -8.49 24.71
C ILE A 494 31.36 -9.56 25.43
N LEU A 495 31.63 -10.85 25.20
CA LEU A 495 30.95 -11.95 25.88
C LEU A 495 31.07 -11.85 27.40
N LEU A 496 32.28 -11.60 27.91
CA LEU A 496 32.52 -11.42 29.34
C LEU A 496 31.90 -10.12 29.88
N GLY A 497 31.68 -9.12 29.04
CA GLY A 497 30.93 -7.91 29.37
C GLY A 497 29.45 -8.19 29.67
N ASN A 498 28.89 -9.19 29.00
CA ASN A 498 27.50 -9.62 29.15
C ASN A 498 27.31 -10.73 30.20
N TRP A 499 28.37 -11.08 30.93
CA TRP A 499 28.36 -12.21 31.87
C TRP A 499 27.28 -12.05 32.95
N ALA A 500 26.31 -12.97 32.94
CA ALA A 500 25.23 -13.06 33.91
C ALA A 500 25.25 -14.44 34.58
N HIS A 501 24.74 -14.53 35.81
CA HIS A 501 24.81 -15.74 36.64
C HIS A 501 23.48 -16.44 36.78
#